data_AF-A0A369CG51-F1
#
_entry.id   AF-A0A369CG51-F1
#
_cell.length_a   1.000
_cell.length_b   1.000
_cell.length_c   1.000
_cell.angle_alpha   90.00
_cell.angle_beta   90.00
_cell.angle_gamma   90.00
#
_symmetry.space_group_name_H-M   'P 1'
#
loop_
_entity.id
_entity.type
_entity.pdbx_description
1 polymer ?
#
loop_
_entity_poly.entity_id
_entity_poly.type
_entity_poly.pdbx_seq_one_letter_code
_entity_poly.pdbx_strand_id
1 'polypeptide(L)'
;MDVRMDFGDVLKELMDHLNDVYWTIGGLHARPDLSGFQQQSTDMKTLPMEFVDQRGCGDHGFGGTIYFPTEYSDGDGGKLFLRVDFSG
;
A
#
# COMPACT_ATOMS: atom_id res chain seq x y z
N MET A 1 24.00 -10.27 3.61
CA MET A 1 23.40 -9.56 2.47
C MET A 1 22.18 -8.86 3.03
N ASP A 2 22.25 -7.54 3.15
CA ASP A 2 21.13 -6.70 3.60
C ASP A 2 20.20 -6.59 2.39
N VAL A 3 19.16 -7.45 2.32
CA VAL A 3 18.15 -7.42 1.26
C VAL A 3 17.28 -6.22 1.56
N ARG A 4 17.76 -5.03 1.20
CA ARG A 4 16.93 -3.84 1.24
C ARG A 4 16.02 -3.90 0.03
N MET A 5 14.72 -3.87 0.26
CA MET A 5 13.70 -3.59 -0.75
C MET A 5 14.20 -2.46 -1.67
N ASP A 6 14.29 -2.73 -2.97
CA ASP A 6 14.63 -1.74 -4.00
C ASP A 6 13.37 -0.93 -4.30
N PHE A 7 13.44 0.38 -4.08
CA PHE A 7 12.30 1.27 -4.31
C PHE A 7 11.86 1.30 -5.79
N GLY A 8 12.78 1.06 -6.73
CA GLY A 8 12.47 0.94 -8.15
C GLY A 8 11.60 -0.28 -8.46
N ASP A 9 11.89 -1.42 -7.84
CA ASP A 9 11.08 -2.64 -7.98
C ASP A 9 9.69 -2.45 -7.35
N VAL A 10 9.63 -1.80 -6.18
CA VAL A 10 8.36 -1.44 -5.53
C VAL A 10 7.50 -0.55 -6.43
N LEU A 11 8.08 0.50 -7.02
CA LEU A 11 7.35 1.40 -7.91
C LEU A 11 6.81 0.66 -9.14
N LYS A 12 7.61 -0.25 -9.71
CA LYS A 12 7.17 -1.05 -10.85
C LYS A 12 6.02 -1.99 -10.48
N GLU A 13 6.10 -2.68 -9.35
CA GLU A 13 5.02 -3.54 -8.87
C GLU A 13 3.74 -2.74 -8.58
N LEU A 14 3.86 -1.56 -7.96
CA LEU A 14 2.72 -0.67 -7.72
C LEU A 14 2.09 -0.16 -9.02
N MET A 15 2.90 0.18 -10.03
CA MET A 15 2.40 0.60 -11.34
C MET A 15 1.58 -0.49 -12.02
N ASP A 16 2.03 -1.75 -11.93
CA ASP A 16 1.31 -2.89 -12.51
C ASP A 16 0.05 -3.22 -11.69
N HIS A 17 0.12 -3.15 -10.35
CA HIS A 17 -0.99 -3.45 -9.44
C HIS A 17 -2.12 -2.40 -9.45
N LEU A 18 -1.79 -1.13 -9.72
CA LEU A 18 -2.71 0.00 -9.70
C LEU A 18 -2.88 0.65 -11.09
N ASN A 19 -2.70 -0.13 -12.17
CA ASN A 19 -2.65 0.36 -13.54
C ASN A 19 -3.94 1.07 -14.04
N ASP A 20 -5.10 0.71 -13.47
CA ASP A 20 -6.42 1.19 -13.89
C ASP A 20 -6.93 2.39 -13.08
N VAL A 21 -6.13 2.92 -12.15
CA VAL A 21 -6.52 4.01 -11.24
C VAL A 21 -5.46 5.10 -11.19
N TYR A 22 -5.86 6.33 -10.88
CA TYR A 22 -4.91 7.36 -10.48
C TYR A 22 -4.48 7.09 -9.04
N TRP A 23 -3.19 7.16 -8.76
CA TRP A 23 -2.68 6.91 -7.41
C TRP A 23 -1.46 7.76 -7.08
N THR A 24 -1.22 7.94 -5.77
CA THR A 24 -0.08 8.70 -5.23
C THR A 24 0.47 8.04 -3.96
N ILE A 25 1.77 8.16 -3.75
CA ILE A 25 2.41 7.72 -2.50
C ILE A 25 2.26 8.83 -1.45
N GLY A 26 1.57 8.52 -0.36
CA GLY A 26 1.39 9.43 0.78
C GLY A 26 2.57 9.42 1.77
N GLY A 27 3.43 8.40 1.71
CA GLY A 27 4.63 8.26 2.54
C GLY A 27 4.65 7.00 3.41
N LEU A 28 5.59 6.96 4.36
CA LEU A 28 5.76 5.84 5.31
C LEU A 28 5.13 6.17 6.68
N HIS A 29 4.43 5.19 7.27
CA HIS A 29 3.71 5.31 8.53
C HIS A 29 4.06 4.18 9.48
N ALA A 30 4.41 4.49 10.73
CA ALA A 30 4.76 3.46 11.72
C ALA A 30 3.55 2.67 12.23
N ARG A 31 2.43 3.35 12.50
CA ARG A 31 1.25 2.76 13.14
C ARG A 31 -0.04 3.38 12.60
N PRO A 32 -0.39 3.12 11.34
CA PRO A 32 -1.69 3.54 10.84
C PRO A 32 -2.82 2.85 11.62
N ASP A 33 -3.94 3.55 11.81
CA ASP A 33 -5.17 2.91 12.25
C ASP A 33 -5.76 2.13 11.07
N LEU A 34 -5.79 0.80 11.19
CA LEU A 34 -6.28 -0.12 10.17
C LEU A 34 -7.71 -0.59 10.46
N SER A 35 -8.39 0.02 11.43
CA SER A 35 -9.78 -0.32 11.75
C SER A 35 -10.69 -0.03 10.55
N GLY A 36 -11.35 -1.08 10.04
CA GLY A 36 -12.22 -0.98 8.87
C GLY A 36 -11.54 -1.22 7.53
N PHE A 37 -10.21 -1.39 7.50
CA PHE A 37 -9.51 -1.80 6.28
C PHE A 37 -9.68 -3.31 6.05
N GLN A 38 -9.89 -3.68 4.79
CA GLN A 38 -9.87 -5.07 4.36
C GLN A 38 -8.43 -5.52 4.10
N GLN A 39 -8.02 -6.61 4.74
CA GLN A 39 -6.71 -7.21 4.51
C GLN A 39 -6.80 -8.23 3.38
N GLN A 40 -5.89 -8.13 2.40
CA GLN A 40 -5.80 -9.10 1.31
C GLN A 40 -4.35 -9.36 0.87
N SER A 41 -4.12 -10.53 0.29
CA SER A 41 -2.84 -10.86 -0.37
C SER A 41 -2.78 -10.25 -1.75
N THR A 42 -1.59 -9.86 -2.18
CA THR A 42 -1.32 -9.37 -3.54
C THR A 42 -0.38 -10.33 -4.27
N ASP A 43 -0.33 -10.23 -5.59
CA ASP A 43 0.66 -10.98 -6.39
C ASP A 43 2.06 -10.33 -6.41
N MET A 44 2.22 -9.14 -5.81
CA MET A 44 3.49 -8.42 -5.69
C MET A 44 4.48 -9.17 -4.79
N LYS A 45 5.76 -9.23 -5.18
CA LYS A 45 6.79 -9.91 -4.38
C LYS A 45 7.29 -9.03 -3.25
N THR A 46 7.42 -7.73 -3.50
CA THR A 46 7.98 -6.78 -2.52
C THR A 46 6.93 -6.36 -1.50
N LEU A 47 5.66 -6.29 -1.88
CA LEU A 47 4.53 -5.88 -1.03
C LEU A 47 3.42 -6.94 -1.04
N PRO A 48 3.63 -8.16 -0.54
CA PRO A 48 2.74 -9.32 -0.75
C PRO A 48 1.36 -9.23 -0.07
N MET A 49 1.11 -8.14 0.65
CA MET A 49 -0.08 -7.95 1.45
C MET A 49 -0.45 -6.48 1.47
N GLU A 50 -1.75 -6.21 1.47
CA GLU A 50 -2.28 -4.87 1.55
C GLU A 50 -3.49 -4.79 2.47
N PHE A 51 -3.67 -3.60 3.04
CA PHE A 51 -4.85 -3.22 3.80
C PHE A 51 -5.53 -2.11 3.02
N VAL A 52 -6.74 -2.35 2.52
CA VAL A 52 -7.48 -1.40 1.67
C VAL A 52 -8.74 -0.89 2.36
N ASP A 53 -8.88 0.43 2.43
CA ASP A 53 -10.17 1.10 2.71
C ASP A 53 -10.65 1.71 1.39
N GLN A 54 -11.66 1.09 0.81
CA GLN A 54 -12.28 1.52 -0.43
C GLN A 54 -13.57 2.27 -0.14
N ARG A 55 -13.71 3.45 -0.71
CA ARG A 55 -14.90 4.30 -0.64
C ARG A 55 -15.44 4.55 -2.04
N GLY A 56 -16.76 4.50 -2.18
CA GLY A 56 -17.45 4.77 -3.43
C GLY A 56 -18.31 3.60 -3.92
N CYS A 57 -19.29 3.96 -4.73
CA CYS A 57 -20.16 3.07 -5.50
C CYS A 57 -20.03 3.57 -6.94
N GLY A 58 -19.91 2.68 -7.93
CA GLY A 58 -19.49 2.97 -9.31
C GLY A 58 -20.21 4.12 -10.04
N ASP A 59 -21.28 4.69 -9.47
CA ASP A 59 -22.00 5.86 -9.96
C ASP A 59 -21.38 7.22 -9.56
N HIS A 60 -20.50 7.29 -8.54
CA HIS A 60 -20.00 8.55 -7.96
C HIS A 60 -18.47 8.66 -7.86
N GLY A 61 -17.75 7.78 -8.56
CA GLY A 61 -16.30 7.63 -8.46
C GLY A 61 -15.90 6.64 -7.37
N PHE A 62 -14.73 6.05 -7.55
CA PHE A 62 -14.11 5.06 -6.67
C PHE A 62 -12.80 5.65 -6.13
N GLY A 63 -12.52 5.49 -4.85
CA GLY A 63 -11.25 5.94 -4.30
C GLY A 63 -10.99 5.36 -2.93
N GLY A 64 -9.80 5.56 -2.42
CA GLY A 64 -9.44 4.94 -1.15
C GLY A 64 -7.99 5.07 -0.79
N THR A 65 -7.65 4.35 0.27
CA THR A 65 -6.29 4.28 0.80
C THR A 65 -5.89 2.83 0.94
N ILE A 66 -4.65 2.54 0.55
CA ILE A 66 -4.00 1.25 0.74
C ILE A 66 -2.78 1.46 1.65
N TYR A 67 -2.63 0.60 2.64
CA TYR A 67 -1.39 0.46 3.40
C TYR A 67 -0.71 -0.87 3.06
N PHE A 68 0.54 -0.79 2.63
CA PHE A 68 1.38 -1.95 2.39
C PHE A 68 2.43 -2.08 3.50
N PRO A 69 2.48 -3.20 4.24
CA PRO A 69 3.56 -3.45 5.20
C PRO A 69 4.90 -3.54 4.48
N THR A 70 5.89 -2.78 4.93
CA THR A 70 7.26 -2.83 4.41
C THR A 70 8.16 -3.71 5.30
N GLU A 71 9.37 -4.00 4.85
CA GLU A 71 10.38 -4.67 5.69
C GLU A 71 11.11 -3.71 6.63
N TYR A 72 10.93 -2.40 6.48
CA TYR A 72 11.58 -1.40 7.31
C TYR A 72 10.98 -1.38 8.72
N SER A 73 11.85 -1.40 9.74
CA SER A 73 11.42 -1.32 11.14
C SER A 73 10.92 0.09 11.49
N ASP A 74 9.89 0.16 12.34
CA ASP A 74 9.41 1.42 12.93
C ASP A 74 10.25 1.90 14.14
N GLY A 75 11.25 1.12 14.57
CA GLY A 75 12.10 1.41 15.73
C GLY A 75 11.59 0.85 17.06
N ASP A 76 10.36 0.36 17.12
CA ASP A 76 9.68 -0.10 18.34
C ASP A 76 9.21 -1.58 18.23
N GLY A 77 9.83 -2.35 17.34
CA GLY A 77 9.50 -3.76 17.09
C GLY A 77 8.34 -3.98 16.11
N GLY A 78 7.79 -2.91 15.54
CA GLY A 78 6.85 -2.93 14.42
C GLY A 78 7.53 -2.72 13.07
N LYS A 79 6.69 -2.55 12.04
CA LYS A 79 7.09 -2.30 10.64
C LYS A 79 6.48 -1.00 10.16
N LEU A 80 7.19 -0.27 9.31
CA LEU A 80 6.63 0.86 8.58
C LEU A 80 5.67 0.36 7.49
N PHE A 81 4.64 1.13 7.22
CA PHE A 81 3.66 0.91 6.18
C PHE A 81 3.80 1.98 5.10
N LEU A 82 3.85 1.57 3.84
CA LEU A 82 3.74 2.48 2.70
C LEU A 82 2.27 2.81 2.47
N ARG A 83 1.91 4.09 2.55
CA ARG A 83 0.58 4.57 2.23
C ARG A 83 0.48 4.94 0.76
N VAL A 84 -0.55 4.43 0.09
CA VAL A 84 -0.94 4.82 -1.25
C VAL A 84 -2.39 5.27 -1.24
N ASP A 85 -2.67 6.43 -1.81
CA ASP A 85 -4.05 6.91 -2.02
C ASP A 85 -4.38 6.77 -3.51
N PHE A 86 -5.60 6.32 -3.83
CA PHE A 86 -6.04 6.11 -5.21
C PHE A 86 -7.43 6.69 -5.49
N SER A 87 -7.72 6.95 -6.76
CA SER A 87 -9.01 7.41 -7.28
C SER A 87 -9.23 6.97 -8.73
N GLY A 88 -10.47 6.63 -9.09
CA GLY A 88 -10.92 6.23 -10.42
C GLY A 88 -12.37 6.61 -10.71
#